data_AF-A0A450T530-F1
#
_entry.id   AF-A0A450T530-F1
#
_cell.length_a   1.000
_cell.length_b   1.000
_cell.length_c   1.000
_cell.angle_alpha   90.00
_cell.angle_beta   90.00
_cell.angle_gamma   90.00
#
_symmetry.space_group_name_H-M   'P 1'
#
loop_
_entity.id
_entity.type
_entity.pdbx_description
1 polymer ?
#
loop_
_entity_poly.entity_id
_entity_poly.type
_entity_poly.pdbx_seq_one_letter_code
_entity_poly.pdbx_strand_id
1 'polypeptide(L)'
;MLNEISTLENTALPEVISRLQHVEEQVSQINRKLQSEPGLPGFEFFIEANGEEIWSGQDLEIHYPRIMEQYSDKRLVINWRSFPVTLI
;
A
#
# COMPACT_ATOMS: atom_id res chain seq x y z
N MET A 1 -5.55 -27.20 36.16
CA MET A 1 -4.70 -26.05 35.79
C MET A 1 -4.56 -25.99 34.26
N LEU A 2 -5.65 -25.65 33.55
CA LEU A 2 -5.69 -25.55 32.07
C LEU A 2 -6.29 -24.21 31.60
N ASN A 3 -6.82 -23.39 32.51
CA ASN A 3 -7.51 -22.13 32.20
C ASN A 3 -6.57 -20.90 32.12
N GLU A 4 -5.29 -21.04 32.45
CA GLU A 4 -4.34 -19.92 32.43
C GLU A 4 -3.53 -19.81 31.12
N ILE A 5 -3.52 -20.86 30.31
CA ILE A 5 -2.76 -20.88 29.04
C ILE A 5 -3.58 -20.24 27.91
N SER A 6 -4.92 -20.38 27.91
CA SER A 6 -5.78 -19.83 26.85
C SER A 6 -5.98 -18.31 26.92
N THR A 7 -5.67 -17.67 28.05
CA THR A 7 -5.78 -16.21 28.23
C THR A 7 -4.53 -15.45 27.78
N LEU A 8 -3.35 -16.08 27.86
CA LEU A 8 -2.07 -15.50 27.40
C LEU A 8 -1.94 -15.44 25.87
N GLU A 9 -2.48 -16.42 25.15
CA GLU A 9 -2.53 -16.40 23.68
C GLU A 9 -3.55 -15.36 23.14
N ASN A 10 -4.56 -15.00 23.94
CA ASN A 10 -5.66 -14.13 23.51
C ASN A 10 -5.35 -12.62 23.65
N THR A 11 -4.34 -12.23 24.42
CA THR A 11 -3.88 -10.83 24.54
C THR A 11 -2.73 -10.48 23.60
N ALA A 12 -1.92 -11.46 23.21
CA ALA A 12 -0.80 -11.24 22.30
C ALA A 12 -1.25 -10.89 20.87
N LEU A 13 -2.35 -11.49 20.39
CA LEU A 13 -2.82 -11.26 19.02
C LEU A 13 -3.35 -9.82 18.81
N PRO A 14 -4.20 -9.24 19.68
CA PRO A 14 -4.59 -7.83 19.58
C PRO A 14 -3.40 -6.86 19.63
N GLU A 15 -2.40 -7.14 20.47
CA GLU A 15 -1.19 -6.31 20.57
C GLU A 15 -0.37 -6.34 19.28
N VAL A 16 -0.17 -7.54 18.70
CA VAL A 16 0.52 -7.71 17.42
C VAL A 16 -0.23 -6.97 16.30
N ILE A 17 -1.56 -7.08 16.25
CA ILE A 17 -2.40 -6.35 15.28
C ILE A 17 -2.22 -4.84 15.43
N SER A 18 -2.30 -4.31 16.66
CA SER A 18 -2.12 -2.88 16.92
C SER A 18 -0.74 -2.38 16.49
N ARG A 19 0.31 -3.16 16.77
CA ARG A 19 1.68 -2.83 16.35
C ARG A 19 1.83 -2.82 14.82
N LEU A 20 1.20 -3.77 14.13
CA LEU A 20 1.22 -3.81 12.65
C LEU A 20 0.52 -2.58 12.08
N GLN A 21 -0.68 -2.25 12.56
CA GLN A 21 -1.41 -1.06 12.13
C GLN A 21 -0.61 0.23 12.34
N HIS A 22 0.10 0.34 13.48
CA HIS A 22 0.96 1.50 13.73
C HIS A 22 2.13 1.59 12.74
N VAL A 23 2.75 0.45 12.41
CA VAL A 23 3.84 0.41 11.41
C VAL A 23 3.32 0.77 10.02
N GLU A 24 2.16 0.26 9.62
CA GLU A 24 1.48 0.61 8.35
C GLU A 24 1.24 2.13 8.27
N GLU A 25 0.77 2.75 9.35
CA GLU A 25 0.57 4.19 9.42
C GLU A 25 1.89 4.97 9.28
N GLN A 26 2.95 4.54 9.98
CA GLN A 26 4.26 5.18 9.88
C GLN A 26 4.84 5.09 8.46
N VAL A 27 4.72 3.93 7.82
CA VAL A 27 5.16 3.73 6.42
C VAL A 27 4.37 4.65 5.49
N SER A 28 3.05 4.75 5.67
CA SER A 28 2.19 5.66 4.89
C SER A 28 2.60 7.13 5.07
N GLN A 29 2.92 7.55 6.30
CA GLN A 29 3.42 8.91 6.57
C GLN A 29 4.79 9.19 5.93
N ILE A 30 5.73 8.24 6.00
CA ILE A 30 7.04 8.36 5.37
C ILE A 30 6.89 8.48 3.85
N ASN A 31 6.07 7.62 3.24
CA ASN A 31 5.82 7.68 1.80
C ASN A 31 5.29 9.06 1.40
N ARG A 32 4.26 9.57 2.09
CA ARG A 32 3.71 10.92 1.83
C ARG A 32 4.76 12.02 1.94
N LYS A 33 5.63 11.97 2.95
CA LYS A 33 6.73 12.94 3.10
C LYS A 33 7.70 12.87 1.92
N LEU A 34 8.15 11.68 1.56
CA LEU A 34 9.07 11.47 0.43
C LEU A 34 8.46 11.94 -0.90
N GLN A 35 7.18 11.69 -1.14
CA GLN A 35 6.47 12.17 -2.33
C GLN A 35 6.35 13.70 -2.38
N SER A 36 6.34 14.36 -1.23
CA SER A 36 6.23 15.82 -1.13
C SER A 36 7.58 16.55 -1.04
N GLU A 37 8.68 15.82 -0.92
CA GLU A 37 10.00 16.41 -0.68
C GLU A 37 10.54 17.09 -1.95
N PRO A 38 10.76 18.41 -1.93
CA PRO A 38 11.34 19.12 -3.06
C PRO A 38 12.72 18.57 -3.41
N GLY A 39 13.00 18.39 -4.71
CA GLY A 39 14.32 17.92 -5.16
C GLY A 39 14.45 16.40 -5.24
N LEU A 40 13.49 15.62 -4.74
CA LEU A 40 13.43 14.17 -4.96
C LEU A 40 12.49 13.82 -6.13
N PRO A 41 12.79 12.79 -6.92
CA PRO A 41 11.84 12.24 -7.88
C PRO A 41 10.63 11.68 -7.13
N GLY A 42 9.43 12.00 -7.60
CA GLY A 42 8.22 11.34 -7.12
C GLY A 42 8.06 9.96 -7.76
N PHE A 43 7.18 9.14 -7.20
CA PHE A 43 6.88 7.80 -7.71
C PHE A 43 5.38 7.59 -7.81
N GLU A 44 4.96 6.85 -8.83
CA GLU A 44 3.59 6.37 -8.96
C GLU A 44 3.58 4.90 -9.37
N PHE A 45 2.55 4.21 -8.93
CA PHE A 45 2.19 2.91 -9.47
C PHE A 45 1.44 3.10 -10.78
N PHE A 46 1.56 2.14 -11.67
CA PHE A 46 0.66 2.01 -12.80
C PHE A 46 0.26 0.55 -12.99
N ILE A 47 -0.97 0.34 -13.44
CA ILE A 47 -1.52 -0.98 -13.69
C ILE A 47 -1.75 -1.12 -15.18
N GLU A 48 -1.30 -2.24 -15.72
CA GLU A 48 -1.55 -2.64 -17.09
C GLU A 48 -2.54 -3.80 -17.14
N ALA A 49 -3.43 -3.76 -18.14
CA ALA A 49 -4.24 -4.91 -18.53
C ALA A 49 -4.03 -5.16 -20.02
N ASN A 50 -3.56 -6.36 -20.38
CA ASN A 50 -3.20 -6.72 -21.76
C ASN A 50 -2.17 -5.78 -22.40
N GLY A 51 -1.26 -5.22 -21.61
CA GLY A 51 -0.19 -4.33 -22.08
C GLY A 51 -0.59 -2.87 -22.27
N GLU A 52 -1.81 -2.49 -21.89
CA GLU A 52 -2.27 -1.10 -21.88
C GLU A 52 -2.39 -0.58 -20.44
N GLU A 53 -1.84 0.61 -20.17
CA GLU A 53 -2.00 1.30 -18.89
C GLU A 53 -3.48 1.67 -18.69
N ILE A 54 -4.08 1.13 -17.63
CA ILE A 54 -5.50 1.35 -17.28
C ILE A 54 -5.66 2.27 -16.07
N TRP A 55 -4.59 2.49 -15.31
CA TRP A 55 -4.57 3.35 -14.13
C TRP A 55 -3.13 3.69 -13.74
N SER A 56 -2.91 4.90 -13.23
CA SER A 56 -1.69 5.32 -12.55
C SER A 56 -2.01 6.23 -11.36
N GLY A 57 -1.20 6.14 -10.31
CA GLY A 57 -1.40 6.91 -9.08
C GLY A 57 -0.50 6.45 -7.92
N GLN A 58 -0.51 7.22 -6.84
CA GLN A 58 0.34 6.98 -5.65
C GLN A 58 -0.34 6.12 -4.59
N ASP A 59 -1.66 5.98 -4.69
CA ASP A 59 -2.59 5.43 -3.70
C ASP A 59 -3.20 4.11 -4.19
N LEU A 60 -2.32 3.22 -4.68
CA LEU A 60 -2.68 1.91 -5.23
C LEU A 60 -3.61 1.13 -4.30
N GLU A 61 -3.33 1.09 -3.00
CA GLU A 61 -4.12 0.32 -2.01
C GLU A 61 -5.59 0.74 -1.94
N ILE A 62 -5.88 2.03 -2.18
CA ILE A 62 -7.24 2.58 -2.15
C ILE A 62 -8.00 2.20 -3.43
N HIS A 63 -7.31 2.19 -4.57
CA HIS A 63 -7.94 1.99 -5.87
C HIS A 63 -7.95 0.54 -6.35
N TYR A 64 -6.98 -0.27 -5.92
CA TYR A 64 -6.75 -1.63 -6.41
C TYR A 64 -7.98 -2.55 -6.29
N PRO A 65 -8.74 -2.57 -5.18
CA PRO A 65 -9.94 -3.42 -5.08
C PRO A 65 -10.96 -3.14 -6.19
N ARG A 66 -11.22 -1.86 -6.48
CA ARG A 66 -12.16 -1.45 -7.54
C ARG A 66 -11.61 -1.80 -8.93
N ILE A 67 -10.30 -1.68 -9.14
CA ILE A 67 -9.67 -2.03 -10.41
C ILE A 67 -9.77 -3.53 -10.66
N MET A 68 -9.57 -4.37 -9.63
CA MET A 68 -9.76 -5.81 -9.74
C MET A 68 -11.20 -6.20 -10.11
N GLU A 69 -12.20 -5.52 -9.56
CA GLU A 69 -13.60 -5.76 -9.93
C GLU A 69 -13.88 -5.39 -11.39
N GLN A 70 -13.40 -4.22 -11.83
CA GLN A 70 -13.63 -3.70 -13.19
C GLN A 70 -12.93 -4.53 -14.28
N TYR A 71 -11.78 -5.12 -13.97
CA TYR A 71 -10.95 -5.90 -14.90
C TYR A 71 -10.80 -7.36 -14.46
N SER A 72 -11.87 -7.92 -13.89
CA SER A 72 -11.88 -9.27 -13.30
C SER A 72 -11.56 -10.41 -14.27
N ASP A 73 -11.74 -10.19 -15.57
CA ASP A 73 -11.44 -11.14 -16.65
C ASP A 73 -10.04 -10.98 -17.24
N LYS A 74 -9.28 -9.96 -16.81
CA LYS A 74 -7.96 -9.64 -17.37
C LYS A 74 -6.83 -9.99 -16.43
N ARG A 75 -5.67 -10.30 -17.01
CA ARG A 75 -4.42 -10.36 -16.25
C ARG A 75 -3.93 -8.94 -15.99
N LEU A 76 -3.89 -8.57 -14.72
CA LEU A 76 -3.33 -7.30 -14.26
C LEU A 76 -1.83 -7.43 -13.97
N VAL A 77 -1.06 -6.44 -14.40
CA VAL A 77 0.35 -6.28 -14.05
C VAL A 77 0.51 -4.96 -13.32
N ILE A 78 1.08 -5.00 -12.12
CA ILE A 78 1.37 -3.81 -11.32
C ILE A 78 2.83 -3.46 -11.50
N ASN A 79 3.10 -2.25 -11.94
CA ASN A 79 4.43 -1.69 -12.11
C ASN A 79 4.55 -0.38 -11.33
N TRP A 80 5.76 0.18 -11.29
CA TRP A 80 6.04 1.48 -10.70
C TRP A 80 6.99 2.27 -11.58
N ARG A 81 6.86 3.59 -11.59
CA ARG A 81 7.76 4.51 -12.29
C ARG A 81 8.06 5.74 -11.45
N SER A 82 9.25 6.29 -11.61
CA SER A 82 9.57 7.62 -11.13
C SER A 82 9.10 8.68 -12.12
N PHE A 83 8.62 9.81 -11.63
CA PHE A 83 8.37 11.01 -12.45
C PHE A 83 9.37 12.11 -12.09
N PRO A 84 9.71 13.00 -13.05
CA PRO A 84 10.79 13.97 -12.89
C PRO A 84 10.55 14.93 -11.72
N VAL A 85 11.66 15.41 -11.17
CA VAL A 85 11.69 16.37 -10.06
C VAL A 85 10.97 17.66 -10.47
N THR A 86 9.90 18.02 -9.76
CA THR A 86 9.32 19.36 -9.85
C THR A 86 10.18 20.30 -9.01
N LEU A 87 11.11 21.02 -9.63
CA LEU A 87 11.83 22.11 -8.98
C LEU A 87 10.86 23.31 -8.93
N ILE A 88 10.29 23.59 -7.76
CA ILE A 88 9.56 24.84 -7.50
C ILE A 88 10.59 25.93 -7.17
#